data_AF-A0A352KQ98-F1
#
_entry.id   AF-A0A352KQ98-F1
#
_cell.length_a   1.000
_cell.length_b   1.000
_cell.length_c   1.000
_cell.angle_alpha   90.00
_cell.angle_beta   90.00
_cell.angle_gamma   90.00
#
_symmetry.space_group_name_H-M   'P 1'
#
loop_
_entity.id
_entity.type
_entity.pdbx_description
1 polymer ?
#
loop_
_entity_poly.entity_id
_entity_poly.type
_entity_poly.pdbx_seq_one_letter_code
_entity_poly.pdbx_strand_id
1 'polypeptide(L)'
;MLTNYKTIRQSIKRLKDIESMEQEGGFELLTKKEVLNLRREKEKLERSLAGIKDMGGIPDALFVVDVGHENIAVSEAKKLGIPVVGIVDTNHDPHPIDYPVPGNDDAIKAIQLYTAGIADAVLEGRSARRAEEGAVDEFVEVEETEAEQLTVSNAEAPQVVAEASAEAEVPEETVEVEAASAEDKGEEK
;
A
#
# COMPACT_ATOMS: atom_id res chain seq x y z
N MET A 1 19.84 -1.05 -0.65
CA MET A 1 19.63 -2.44 -1.11
C MET A 1 19.08 -2.56 -2.54
N LEU A 2 18.28 -1.63 -3.05
CA LEU A 2 17.57 -1.75 -4.33
C LEU A 2 18.52 -1.64 -5.53
N THR A 3 19.49 -0.72 -5.49
CA THR A 3 20.40 -0.45 -6.61
C THR A 3 21.32 -1.62 -6.96
N ASN A 4 21.67 -2.46 -5.97
CA ASN A 4 22.46 -3.68 -6.17
C ASN A 4 21.63 -4.95 -5.92
N TYR A 5 20.41 -5.00 -6.46
CA TYR A 5 19.50 -6.13 -6.27
C TYR A 5 20.07 -7.46 -6.77
N LYS A 6 20.93 -7.45 -7.80
CA LYS A 6 21.57 -8.67 -8.34
C LYS A 6 22.39 -9.41 -7.28
N THR A 7 23.18 -8.70 -6.47
CA THR A 7 23.96 -9.32 -5.38
C THR A 7 23.04 -9.74 -4.24
N ILE A 8 22.06 -8.92 -3.87
CA ILE A 8 21.09 -9.26 -2.81
C ILE A 8 20.31 -10.54 -3.16
N ARG A 9 19.94 -10.72 -4.43
CA ARG A 9 19.28 -11.94 -4.92
C ARG A 9 20.12 -13.20 -4.71
N GLN A 10 21.46 -13.11 -4.80
CA GLN A 10 22.34 -14.24 -4.50
C GLN A 10 22.30 -14.58 -3.00
N SER A 11 22.27 -13.58 -2.13
CA SER A 11 22.12 -13.78 -0.68
C SER A 11 20.75 -14.37 -0.32
N ILE A 12 19.67 -13.94 -0.99
CA ILE A 12 18.33 -14.52 -0.83
C ILE A 12 18.32 -15.98 -1.30
N LYS A 13 18.96 -16.29 -2.43
CA LYS A 13 19.11 -17.67 -2.90
C LYS A 13 19.84 -18.52 -1.87
N ARG A 14 20.96 -18.03 -1.34
CA ARG A 14 21.72 -18.70 -0.28
C ARG A 14 20.86 -18.99 0.96
N LEU A 15 20.02 -18.04 1.38
CA LEU A 15 19.07 -18.26 2.48
C LEU A 15 18.10 -19.41 2.16
N LYS A 16 17.49 -19.41 0.97
CA LYS A 16 16.57 -20.48 0.53
C LYS A 16 17.26 -21.84 0.42
N ASP A 17 18.51 -21.88 -0.05
CA ASP A 17 19.30 -23.11 -0.15
C ASP A 17 19.57 -23.70 1.26
N ILE A 18 19.90 -22.87 2.25
CA ILE A 18 20.13 -23.32 3.64
C ILE A 18 18.82 -23.82 4.27
N GLU A 19 17.70 -23.16 4.01
CA GLU A 19 16.38 -23.58 4.50
C GLU A 19 15.92 -24.90 3.89
N SER A 20 16.06 -25.09 2.58
CA SER A 20 15.74 -26.35 1.90
C SER A 20 16.64 -27.49 2.41
N MET A 21 17.94 -27.23 2.58
CA MET A 21 18.86 -28.21 3.18
C MET A 21 18.47 -28.60 4.60
N GLU A 22 17.98 -27.67 5.41
CA GLU A 22 17.49 -27.95 6.76
C GLU A 22 16.20 -28.78 6.74
N GLN A 23 15.26 -28.45 5.83
CA GLN A 23 13.98 -29.15 5.68
C GLN A 23 14.13 -30.58 5.13
N GLU A 24 15.08 -30.78 4.23
CA GLU A 24 15.38 -32.09 3.60
C GLU A 24 16.25 -33.00 4.49
N GLY A 25 16.63 -32.55 5.69
CA GLY A 25 17.46 -33.32 6.61
C GLY A 25 18.96 -33.32 6.26
N GLY A 26 19.41 -32.46 5.34
CA GLY A 26 20.80 -32.38 4.89
C GLY A 26 21.80 -32.03 6.01
N PHE A 27 21.34 -31.43 7.10
CA PHE A 27 22.17 -31.16 8.28
C PHE A 27 22.64 -32.42 9.01
N GLU A 28 21.95 -33.55 8.85
CA GLU A 28 22.30 -34.82 9.51
C GLU A 28 23.61 -35.41 8.96
N LEU A 29 23.97 -35.07 7.72
CA LEU A 29 25.18 -35.53 7.05
C LEU A 29 26.41 -34.68 7.39
N LEU A 30 26.23 -33.57 8.12
CA LEU A 30 27.27 -32.59 8.41
C LEU A 30 27.77 -32.70 9.85
N THR A 31 28.98 -32.19 10.10
CA THR A 31 29.50 -32.14 11.46
C THR A 31 28.76 -31.09 12.29
N LYS A 32 28.68 -31.30 13.63
CA LYS A 32 28.01 -30.35 14.54
C LYS A 32 28.54 -28.91 14.42
N LYS A 33 29.83 -28.74 14.08
CA LYS A 33 30.45 -27.44 13.88
C LYS A 33 29.95 -26.76 12.59
N GLU A 34 29.82 -27.51 11.51
CA GLU A 34 29.29 -26.99 10.24
C GLU A 34 27.81 -26.62 10.35
N VAL A 35 27.01 -27.49 10.98
CA VAL A 35 25.59 -27.21 11.28
C VAL A 35 25.45 -25.93 12.10
N LEU A 36 26.30 -25.72 13.11
CA LEU A 36 26.29 -24.50 13.92
C LEU A 36 26.59 -23.25 13.07
N ASN A 37 27.55 -23.34 12.16
CA ASN A 37 27.90 -22.23 11.26
C ASN A 37 26.75 -21.91 10.29
N LEU A 38 26.12 -22.93 9.70
CA LEU A 38 24.98 -22.77 8.80
C LEU A 38 23.77 -22.14 9.50
N ARG A 39 23.49 -22.55 10.75
CA ARG A 39 22.43 -21.94 11.56
C ARG A 39 22.68 -20.47 11.85
N ARG A 40 23.92 -20.10 12.21
CA ARG A 40 24.30 -18.69 12.42
C ARG A 40 24.21 -17.87 11.13
N GLU A 41 24.61 -18.47 10.00
CA GLU A 41 24.50 -17.84 8.68
C GLU A 41 23.03 -17.61 8.32
N LYS A 42 22.18 -18.63 8.48
CA LYS A 42 20.72 -18.54 8.29
C LYS A 42 20.12 -17.43 9.14
N GLU A 43 20.35 -17.44 10.45
CA GLU A 43 19.78 -16.44 11.37
C GLU A 43 20.20 -15.01 11.01
N LYS A 44 21.45 -14.82 10.56
CA LYS A 44 21.93 -13.51 10.10
C LYS A 44 21.21 -13.08 8.81
N LEU A 45 21.10 -13.97 7.84
CA LEU A 45 20.44 -13.68 6.57
C LEU A 45 18.94 -13.45 6.76
N GLU A 46 18.28 -14.25 7.59
CA GLU A 46 16.85 -14.16 7.88
C GLU A 46 16.51 -12.83 8.55
N ARG A 47 17.29 -12.41 9.56
CA ARG A 47 17.10 -11.10 10.21
C ARG A 47 17.19 -9.92 9.24
N SER A 48 18.03 -10.00 8.21
CA SER A 48 18.27 -8.89 7.28
C SER A 48 17.46 -8.96 5.99
N LEU A 49 17.01 -10.14 5.56
CA LEU A 49 16.44 -10.37 4.23
C LEU A 49 15.04 -11.00 4.25
N ALA A 50 14.48 -11.34 5.43
CA ALA A 50 13.16 -11.98 5.52
C ALA A 50 12.07 -11.19 4.77
N GLY A 51 12.03 -9.86 4.94
CA GLY A 51 11.02 -9.01 4.29
C GLY A 51 11.09 -8.96 2.76
N ILE A 52 12.22 -9.33 2.17
CA ILE A 52 12.43 -9.29 0.72
C ILE A 52 12.65 -10.67 0.09
N LYS A 53 12.54 -11.73 0.88
CA LYS A 53 12.80 -13.13 0.47
C LYS A 53 11.86 -13.60 -0.63
N ASP A 54 10.62 -13.16 -0.58
CA ASP A 54 9.56 -13.58 -1.51
C ASP A 54 9.31 -12.58 -2.63
N MET A 55 10.13 -11.51 -2.72
CA MET A 55 10.07 -10.56 -3.82
C MET A 55 10.54 -11.21 -5.12
N GLY A 56 9.70 -11.10 -6.17
CA GLY A 56 10.02 -11.59 -7.51
C GLY A 56 11.01 -10.72 -8.30
N GLY A 57 11.25 -9.48 -7.84
CA GLY A 57 12.10 -8.52 -8.53
C GLY A 57 12.24 -7.21 -7.78
N ILE A 58 12.65 -6.17 -8.50
CA ILE A 58 12.64 -4.79 -8.01
C ILE A 58 11.18 -4.33 -7.91
N PRO A 59 10.79 -3.60 -6.85
CA PRO A 59 9.40 -3.15 -6.69
C PRO A 59 9.05 -2.01 -7.68
N ASP A 60 7.78 -1.96 -8.09
CA ASP A 60 7.26 -0.90 -8.98
C ASP A 60 6.86 0.38 -8.24
N ALA A 61 6.67 0.31 -6.91
CA ALA A 61 6.40 1.44 -6.04
C ALA A 61 6.94 1.15 -4.65
N LEU A 62 7.27 2.21 -3.90
CA LEU A 62 7.83 2.09 -2.56
C LEU A 62 7.04 2.95 -1.57
N PHE A 63 6.67 2.37 -0.43
CA PHE A 63 6.07 3.08 0.69
C PHE A 63 7.10 3.25 1.82
N VAL A 64 7.33 4.49 2.25
CA VAL A 64 8.28 4.85 3.32
C VAL A 64 7.55 5.46 4.51
N VAL A 65 7.87 4.96 5.70
CA VAL A 65 7.57 5.63 6.97
C VAL A 65 8.86 6.31 7.41
N ASP A 66 8.77 7.59 7.80
CA ASP A 66 9.92 8.41 8.18
C ASP A 66 10.98 8.56 7.08
N VAL A 67 10.74 9.55 6.23
CA VAL A 67 11.57 9.84 5.05
C VAL A 67 12.96 10.39 5.43
N GLY A 68 13.13 10.92 6.63
CA GLY A 68 14.42 11.41 7.10
C GLY A 68 15.33 10.28 7.53
N HIS A 69 14.80 9.35 8.32
CA HIS A 69 15.55 8.18 8.77
C HIS A 69 15.83 7.20 7.61
N GLU A 70 14.91 7.04 6.66
CA GLU A 70 15.05 6.12 5.52
C GLU A 70 15.54 6.80 4.23
N ASN A 71 16.38 7.82 4.35
CA ASN A 71 16.90 8.59 3.23
C ASN A 71 17.66 7.76 2.17
N ILE A 72 18.30 6.66 2.57
CA ILE A 72 19.00 5.74 1.67
C ILE A 72 17.98 5.04 0.76
N ALA A 73 16.85 4.59 1.31
CA ALA A 73 15.80 3.92 0.53
C ALA A 73 15.20 4.88 -0.50
N VAL A 74 14.86 6.11 -0.09
CA VAL A 74 14.36 7.16 -0.98
C VAL A 74 15.37 7.49 -2.09
N SER A 75 16.65 7.63 -1.73
CA SER A 75 17.71 7.95 -2.69
C SER A 75 17.94 6.83 -3.71
N GLU A 76 17.86 5.57 -3.27
CA GLU A 76 17.98 4.42 -4.17
C GLU A 76 16.76 4.26 -5.09
N ALA A 77 15.54 4.48 -4.56
CA ALA A 77 14.31 4.46 -5.33
C ALA A 77 14.34 5.53 -6.43
N LYS A 78 14.74 6.75 -6.09
CA LYS A 78 14.91 7.86 -7.04
C LYS A 78 15.91 7.54 -8.15
N LYS A 79 17.02 6.88 -7.84
CA LYS A 79 18.01 6.45 -8.85
C LYS A 79 17.47 5.40 -9.82
N LEU A 80 16.56 4.55 -9.35
CA LEU A 80 15.93 3.50 -10.15
C LEU A 80 14.64 3.98 -10.85
N GLY A 81 14.17 5.20 -10.55
CA GLY A 81 12.91 5.74 -11.08
C GLY A 81 11.67 5.09 -10.46
N ILE A 82 11.79 4.54 -9.24
CA ILE A 82 10.68 3.92 -8.52
C ILE A 82 9.92 5.04 -7.80
N PRO A 83 8.60 5.21 -8.05
CA PRO A 83 7.80 6.21 -7.36
C PRO A 83 7.71 5.91 -5.86
N VAL A 84 7.89 6.96 -5.05
CA VAL A 84 7.90 6.88 -3.58
C VAL A 84 6.67 7.56 -3.00
N VAL A 85 5.90 6.79 -2.22
CA VAL A 85 4.86 7.30 -1.32
C VAL A 85 5.47 7.37 0.08
N GLY A 86 5.49 8.53 0.72
CA GLY A 86 6.21 8.72 1.97
C GLY A 86 5.44 9.52 2.99
N ILE A 87 5.46 9.10 4.26
CA ILE A 87 4.96 9.94 5.36
C ILE A 87 6.01 11.00 5.67
N VAL A 88 5.58 12.27 5.73
CA VAL A 88 6.44 13.41 5.99
C VAL A 88 5.95 14.14 7.24
N ASP A 89 6.79 14.18 8.26
CA ASP A 89 6.59 15.01 9.46
C ASP A 89 7.23 16.41 9.29
N THR A 90 6.95 17.30 10.24
CA THR A 90 7.34 18.72 10.26
C THR A 90 8.85 19.00 10.13
N ASN A 91 9.69 18.03 10.47
CA ASN A 91 11.15 18.13 10.43
C ASN A 91 11.77 17.63 9.12
N HIS A 92 10.96 17.16 8.16
CA HIS A 92 11.45 16.53 6.94
C HIS A 92 11.03 17.26 5.66
N ASP A 93 11.89 17.23 4.64
CA ASP A 93 11.64 17.84 3.34
C ASP A 93 10.79 16.92 2.45
N PRO A 94 9.62 17.35 1.93
CA PRO A 94 8.78 16.56 1.06
C PRO A 94 9.24 16.50 -0.41
N HIS A 95 10.17 17.37 -0.85
CA HIS A 95 10.59 17.44 -2.26
C HIS A 95 11.16 16.15 -2.88
N PRO A 96 11.89 15.26 -2.16
CA PRO A 96 12.40 14.03 -2.76
C PRO A 96 11.34 12.92 -2.92
N ILE A 97 10.08 13.16 -2.54
CA ILE A 97 8.99 12.18 -2.51
C ILE A 97 7.96 12.53 -3.58
N ASP A 98 7.54 11.54 -4.36
CA ASP A 98 6.57 11.75 -5.44
C ASP A 98 5.16 11.96 -4.90
N TYR A 99 4.79 11.20 -3.86
CA TYR A 99 3.49 11.28 -3.19
C TYR A 99 3.68 11.47 -1.68
N PRO A 100 3.90 12.71 -1.21
CA PRO A 100 4.05 13.00 0.22
C PRO A 100 2.71 12.95 0.94
N VAL A 101 2.66 12.23 2.06
CA VAL A 101 1.53 12.17 2.98
C VAL A 101 1.92 12.91 4.27
N PRO A 102 1.37 14.10 4.56
CA PRO A 102 1.69 14.80 5.79
C PRO A 102 1.14 14.02 6.99
N GLY A 103 1.98 13.75 7.98
CA GLY A 103 1.59 12.90 9.10
C GLY A 103 2.66 12.76 10.16
N ASN A 104 2.27 12.24 11.32
CA ASN A 104 3.18 11.94 12.42
C ASN A 104 3.79 10.54 12.21
N ASP A 105 5.10 10.47 12.04
CA ASP A 105 5.86 9.24 11.84
C ASP A 105 6.43 8.63 13.14
N ASP A 106 6.45 9.36 14.25
CA ASP A 106 6.96 8.87 15.55
C ASP A 106 5.94 8.00 16.32
N ALA A 107 4.64 8.21 16.09
CA ALA A 107 3.60 7.57 16.88
C ALA A 107 3.20 6.19 16.33
N ILE A 108 3.37 5.14 17.16
CA ILE A 108 2.98 3.75 16.81
C ILE A 108 1.53 3.67 16.29
N LYS A 109 0.58 4.37 16.93
CA LYS A 109 -0.82 4.38 16.49
C LYS A 109 -1.01 4.98 15.10
N ALA A 110 -0.24 6.03 14.78
CA ALA A 110 -0.28 6.68 13.47
C ALA A 110 0.33 5.75 12.41
N ILE A 111 1.52 5.19 12.66
CA ILE A 111 2.15 4.21 11.77
C ILE A 111 1.21 3.02 11.48
N GLN A 112 0.56 2.48 12.52
CA GLN A 112 -0.42 1.40 12.36
C GLN A 112 -1.60 1.81 11.46
N LEU A 113 -2.12 3.03 11.63
CA LEU A 113 -3.20 3.55 10.79
C LEU A 113 -2.76 3.67 9.32
N TYR A 114 -1.59 4.25 9.06
CA TYR A 114 -1.09 4.43 7.70
C TYR A 114 -0.78 3.10 7.01
N THR A 115 -0.10 2.20 7.72
CA THR A 115 0.24 0.88 7.18
C THR A 115 -0.99 0.02 6.91
N ALA A 116 -2.00 0.06 7.79
CA ALA A 116 -3.27 -0.61 7.57
C ALA A 116 -4.01 -0.03 6.35
N GLY A 117 -4.15 1.30 6.27
CA GLY A 117 -4.83 1.95 5.16
C GLY A 117 -4.18 1.65 3.80
N ILE A 118 -2.84 1.61 3.75
CA ILE A 118 -2.13 1.23 2.52
C ILE A 118 -2.26 -0.24 2.20
N ALA A 119 -2.23 -1.12 3.21
CA ALA A 119 -2.48 -2.54 2.99
C ALA A 119 -3.87 -2.77 2.39
N ASP A 120 -4.90 -2.12 2.93
CA ASP A 120 -6.27 -2.19 2.43
C ASP A 120 -6.37 -1.64 0.99
N ALA A 121 -5.77 -0.49 0.71
CA ALA A 121 -5.73 0.08 -0.64
C ALA A 121 -5.04 -0.84 -1.67
N VAL A 122 -3.96 -1.51 -1.29
CA VAL A 122 -3.27 -2.49 -2.16
C VAL A 122 -4.12 -3.73 -2.39
N LEU A 123 -4.87 -4.19 -1.39
CA LEU A 123 -5.78 -5.33 -1.52
C LEU A 123 -6.98 -4.99 -2.41
N GLU A 124 -7.57 -3.81 -2.23
CA GLU A 124 -8.67 -3.30 -3.06
C GLU A 124 -8.21 -3.09 -4.51
N GLY A 125 -7.06 -2.46 -4.73
CA GLY A 125 -6.50 -2.31 -6.08
C GLY A 125 -6.21 -3.65 -6.77
N ARG A 126 -5.85 -4.69 -5.98
CA ARG A 126 -5.64 -6.04 -6.50
C ARG A 126 -6.96 -6.75 -6.84
N SER A 127 -8.02 -6.57 -6.05
CA SER A 127 -9.33 -7.16 -6.34
C SER A 127 -9.99 -6.48 -7.54
N ALA A 128 -9.92 -5.15 -7.62
CA ALA A 128 -10.43 -4.38 -8.75
C ALA A 128 -9.78 -4.81 -10.08
N ARG A 129 -8.44 -4.91 -10.12
CA ARG A 129 -7.75 -5.40 -11.34
C ARG A 129 -8.18 -6.79 -11.77
N ARG A 130 -8.39 -7.72 -10.82
CA ARG A 130 -8.86 -9.07 -11.16
C ARG A 130 -10.30 -9.07 -11.69
N ALA A 131 -11.16 -8.19 -11.18
CA ALA A 131 -12.52 -8.05 -11.66
C ALA A 131 -12.56 -7.45 -13.08
N GLU A 132 -11.70 -6.47 -13.37
CA GLU A 132 -11.52 -5.91 -14.71
C GLU A 132 -10.97 -6.96 -15.69
N GLU A 133 -9.92 -7.70 -15.31
CA GLU A 133 -9.36 -8.78 -16.14
C GLU A 133 -10.38 -9.91 -16.39
N GLY A 134 -11.23 -10.22 -15.41
CA GLY A 134 -12.32 -11.20 -15.56
C GLY A 134 -13.48 -10.70 -16.42
N ALA A 135 -13.76 -9.39 -16.42
CA ALA A 135 -14.80 -8.80 -17.24
C ALA A 135 -14.39 -8.72 -18.73
N VAL A 136 -13.11 -8.55 -19.03
CA VAL A 136 -12.61 -8.48 -20.42
C VAL A 136 -12.75 -9.83 -21.15
N ASP A 137 -12.75 -10.96 -20.44
CA ASP A 137 -12.98 -12.30 -21.02
C ASP A 137 -14.47 -12.60 -21.29
N GLU A 138 -15.39 -11.77 -20.78
CA GLU A 138 -16.85 -11.90 -20.97
C GLU A 138 -17.41 -10.99 -22.07
N PHE A 139 -16.60 -10.10 -22.65
CA PHE A 139 -16.96 -9.29 -23.83
C PHE A 139 -16.39 -9.91 -25.12
N VAL A 140 -16.96 -11.05 -25.55
CA VAL A 140 -16.77 -11.62 -26.89
C VAL A 140 -18.13 -11.70 -27.61
N GLU A 141 -18.20 -10.97 -28.73
CA GLU A 141 -19.15 -11.04 -29.86
C GLU A 141 -20.66 -11.02 -29.58
N VAL A 142 -21.25 -9.83 -29.76
CA VAL A 142 -22.50 -9.74 -30.54
C VAL A 142 -22.13 -9.12 -31.88
N GLU A 143 -21.95 -9.98 -32.89
CA GLU A 143 -21.84 -9.55 -34.29
C GLU A 143 -23.11 -8.76 -34.68
N GLU A 144 -22.88 -7.56 -35.21
CA GLU A 144 -23.85 -6.84 -36.03
C GLU A 144 -24.26 -7.71 -37.22
N THR A 145 -25.50 -8.20 -37.25
CA THR A 145 -26.19 -8.52 -38.51
C THR A 145 -27.65 -8.05 -38.45
N GLU A 146 -27.91 -7.02 -39.26
CA GLU A 146 -29.17 -6.64 -39.91
C GLU A 146 -30.51 -6.84 -39.18
N ALA A 147 -31.09 -5.72 -38.74
CA ALA A 147 -32.49 -5.45 -39.03
C ALA A 147 -32.67 -3.96 -39.36
N GLU A 148 -32.78 -3.70 -40.66
CA GLU A 148 -33.17 -2.45 -41.27
C GLU A 148 -34.48 -1.87 -40.72
N GLN A 149 -34.50 -0.54 -40.67
CA GLN A 149 -35.64 0.36 -40.95
C GLN A 149 -36.84 0.33 -40.00
N LEU A 150 -36.90 1.34 -39.13
CA LEU A 150 -38.12 2.14 -38.97
C LEU A 150 -37.76 3.58 -38.53
N THR A 151 -37.65 4.43 -39.54
CA THR A 151 -37.76 5.88 -39.45
C THR A 151 -39.16 6.26 -38.99
N VAL A 152 -39.31 6.95 -37.85
CA VAL A 152 -40.27 8.06 -37.75
C VAL A 152 -39.66 9.17 -36.91
N SER A 153 -39.37 10.25 -37.63
CA SER A 153 -39.25 11.62 -37.18
C SER A 153 -40.05 11.98 -35.92
N ASN A 154 -39.37 12.56 -34.91
CA ASN A 154 -39.81 13.87 -34.44
C ASN A 154 -38.65 14.66 -33.85
N ALA A 155 -38.13 15.58 -34.65
CA ALA A 155 -37.32 16.68 -34.19
C ALA A 155 -38.27 17.82 -33.87
N GLU A 156 -38.41 18.19 -32.60
CA GLU A 156 -38.83 19.54 -32.24
C GLU A 156 -38.34 19.89 -30.83
N ALA A 157 -37.22 20.59 -30.77
CA ALA A 157 -37.01 21.66 -29.82
C ALA A 157 -37.24 22.97 -30.59
N PRO A 158 -37.85 23.99 -29.98
CA PRO A 158 -36.96 25.05 -29.51
C PRO A 158 -37.32 25.66 -28.15
N GLN A 159 -36.25 26.23 -27.59
CA GLN A 159 -36.07 27.02 -26.37
C GLN A 159 -37.15 28.06 -26.05
N VAL A 160 -37.39 28.28 -24.75
CA VAL A 160 -37.65 29.62 -24.20
C VAL A 160 -36.83 29.85 -22.91
N VAL A 161 -36.09 30.95 -22.99
CA VAL A 161 -35.41 31.78 -22.00
C VAL A 161 -36.16 32.04 -20.68
N ALA A 162 -35.42 32.18 -19.56
CA ALA A 162 -35.32 33.40 -18.73
C ALA A 162 -35.01 33.11 -17.24
N GLU A 163 -34.02 33.86 -16.73
CA GLU A 163 -33.59 34.02 -15.34
C GLU A 163 -34.73 34.44 -14.38
N ALA A 164 -34.63 34.03 -13.10
CA ALA A 164 -34.43 34.96 -11.97
C ALA A 164 -34.74 34.33 -10.57
N SER A 165 -33.72 34.39 -9.71
CA SER A 165 -33.72 34.95 -8.34
C SER A 165 -34.39 34.24 -7.13
N ALA A 166 -33.77 34.50 -5.97
CA ALA A 166 -34.08 34.25 -4.54
C ALA A 166 -33.65 32.86 -4.02
N GLU A 167 -32.58 32.68 -3.22
CA GLU A 167 -32.08 33.36 -1.99
C GLU A 167 -32.97 33.15 -0.76
N ALA A 168 -32.30 32.89 0.39
CA ALA A 168 -32.80 32.77 1.77
C ALA A 168 -33.37 31.38 2.15
N GLU A 169 -33.12 30.77 3.32
CA GLU A 169 -32.25 31.06 4.46
C GLU A 169 -32.24 29.80 5.37
N VAL A 170 -31.18 29.68 6.14
CA VAL A 170 -31.00 28.76 7.27
C VAL A 170 -32.00 29.11 8.39
N PRO A 171 -32.29 28.19 9.32
CA PRO A 171 -32.01 28.62 10.69
C PRO A 171 -31.22 27.56 11.48
N GLU A 172 -30.20 28.09 12.12
CA GLU A 172 -29.41 27.52 13.19
C GLU A 172 -29.92 28.17 14.48
N GLU A 173 -30.24 27.37 15.50
CA GLU A 173 -30.33 27.79 16.90
C GLU A 173 -29.96 26.53 17.71
N THR A 174 -28.71 26.32 18.16
CA THR A 174 -28.05 26.83 19.39
C THR A 174 -28.96 26.83 20.62
N VAL A 175 -28.61 26.47 21.86
CA VAL A 175 -27.41 26.09 22.65
C VAL A 175 -28.03 25.74 24.04
N GLU A 176 -27.54 24.82 24.88
CA GLU A 176 -26.67 25.06 26.07
C GLU A 176 -26.73 23.76 26.92
N VAL A 177 -25.65 23.00 27.15
CA VAL A 177 -24.65 23.07 28.24
C VAL A 177 -25.22 22.95 29.66
N GLU A 178 -24.90 21.84 30.35
CA GLU A 178 -24.38 21.90 31.73
C GLU A 178 -23.57 20.64 32.10
N ALA A 179 -22.54 20.85 32.92
CA ALA A 179 -21.45 19.94 33.26
C ALA A 179 -21.57 19.40 34.71
N ALA A 180 -20.61 18.53 35.08
CA ALA A 180 -20.26 18.03 36.43
C ALA A 180 -21.09 16.83 36.95
N SER A 181 -20.57 15.84 37.68
CA SER A 181 -19.22 15.39 38.07
C SER A 181 -19.38 14.09 38.90
N ALA A 182 -18.41 13.18 38.80
CA ALA A 182 -17.90 12.23 39.83
C ALA A 182 -18.82 11.34 40.69
N GLU A 183 -18.58 10.03 40.64
CA GLU A 183 -18.61 9.03 41.74
C GLU A 183 -17.86 7.77 41.24
N ASP A 184 -16.57 7.63 41.54
CA ASP A 184 -15.99 6.82 42.63
C ASP A 184 -16.59 5.41 42.77
N LYS A 185 -15.87 4.41 42.24
CA LYS A 185 -15.98 3.01 42.67
C LYS A 185 -14.57 2.48 42.89
N GLY A 186 -14.24 2.25 44.15
CA GLY A 186 -13.07 1.49 44.55
C GLY A 186 -13.22 0.00 44.25
N GLU A 187 -12.08 -0.71 44.26
CA GLU A 187 -11.96 -1.98 44.96
C GLU A 187 -10.48 -2.37 45.13
N GLU A 188 -10.14 -2.62 46.39
CA GLU A 188 -8.96 -3.35 46.87
C GLU A 188 -9.01 -4.82 46.41
N LYS A 189 -7.92 -5.34 45.83
CA LYS A 189 -7.11 -6.47 46.32
C LYS A 189 -6.15 -6.99 45.27
#